data_AF-A0A058ZSK9-F1
#
_entry.id   AF-A0A058ZSK9-F1
#
_cell.length_a   1.000
_cell.length_b   1.000
_cell.length_c   1.000
_cell.angle_alpha   90.00
_cell.angle_beta   90.00
_cell.angle_gamma   90.00
#
_symmetry.space_group_name_H-M   'P 1'
#
loop_
_entity.id
_entity.type
_entity.pdbx_description
1 polymer ?
#
loop_
_entity_poly.entity_id
_entity_poly.type
_entity_poly.pdbx_seq_one_letter_code
_entity_poly.pdbx_strand_id
1 'polypeptide(L)'
;MLGCPKELKKIKAEGISFGNAVHWARRAGAEVEAFQTSQTDVDFFRQSVKKCCSSDNCHLVSSYHRAGLEQTGAGHFSPIGGYHAGSDMVLILDVARFKYRPHWVPLTLLWEAMDTVNKTTGQRRGFMLISKPKRDAGMLYTLSRKNESWVGVVKYLMDDVPHLLKSKDVKDINGILGILLASPPSGFGKFIQSVAEVKREQECGIGISEEEKQRLASREELLKQVRDTGFFEYVVNFLPSTSCCSRVPGFGGSENLDEIAASVCSHGAEPDPNNCSSTQPVGSNILTVLLLMLSPETWCGIKDEKLREEVRSLVSMDSLPAMLQREVLHLRRQLYDLKKREENMANMANMAKRKSAVAQKKSAFAHGLSPQNWIVIAIISAFIAQFLSRNIRRNIRRDLLLLRRNLPLPMVSLRETGL
;
A
#
# COMPACT_ATOMS: atom_id res chain seq x y z
N MET A 1 4.64 -4.24 5.27
CA MET A 1 5.28 -4.72 6.51
C MET A 1 6.66 -5.26 6.16
N LEU A 2 7.76 -4.68 6.63
CA LEU A 2 9.10 -5.28 6.51
C LEU A 2 9.56 -5.65 7.93
N GLY A 3 10.24 -6.79 8.08
CA GLY A 3 10.56 -7.40 9.38
C GLY A 3 11.29 -6.50 10.37
N CYS A 4 11.36 -6.94 11.62
CA CYS A 4 12.02 -6.19 12.69
C CYS A 4 13.48 -5.87 12.27
N PRO A 5 14.04 -4.68 12.60
CA PRO A 5 15.43 -4.34 12.23
C PRO A 5 16.48 -5.38 12.63
N LYS A 6 16.23 -6.15 13.69
CA LYS A 6 17.09 -7.29 14.11
C LYS A 6 17.07 -8.45 13.10
N GLU A 7 15.90 -8.78 12.55
CA GLU A 7 15.74 -9.83 11.52
C GLU A 7 16.42 -9.44 10.21
N LEU A 8 16.28 -8.18 9.79
CA LEU A 8 16.93 -7.67 8.58
C LEU A 8 18.46 -7.73 8.67
N LYS A 9 19.03 -7.45 9.85
CA LYS A 9 20.48 -7.60 10.08
C LYS A 9 20.92 -9.06 9.96
N LYS A 10 20.15 -9.99 10.51
CA LYS A 10 20.41 -11.44 10.40
C LYS A 10 20.35 -11.91 8.94
N ILE A 11 19.29 -11.53 8.21
CA ILE A 11 19.14 -11.88 6.78
C ILE A 11 20.29 -11.34 5.95
N LYS A 12 20.76 -10.12 6.25
CA LYS A 12 21.92 -9.54 5.55
C LYS A 12 23.21 -10.33 5.77
N ALA A 13 23.39 -10.93 6.95
CA ALA A 13 24.60 -11.68 7.29
C ALA A 13 24.54 -13.14 6.79
N GLU A 14 23.39 -13.80 6.96
CA GLU A 14 23.26 -15.26 6.81
C GLU A 14 22.40 -15.68 5.61
N GLY A 15 21.71 -14.72 4.98
CA GLY A 15 20.66 -15.02 4.01
C GLY A 15 19.34 -15.43 4.67
N ILE A 16 18.45 -16.05 3.90
CA ILE A 16 17.13 -16.48 4.35
C ILE A 16 16.89 -17.95 3.98
N SER A 17 16.30 -18.72 4.91
CA SER A 17 15.88 -20.09 4.62
C SER A 17 14.61 -20.12 3.78
N PHE A 18 14.33 -21.25 3.13
CA PHE A 18 13.13 -21.42 2.30
C PHE A 18 11.83 -21.15 3.10
N GLY A 19 11.67 -21.78 4.27
CA GLY A 19 10.50 -21.56 5.13
C GLY A 19 10.35 -20.09 5.59
N ASN A 20 11.47 -19.43 5.93
CA ASN A 20 11.42 -18.01 6.31
C ASN A 20 11.07 -17.11 5.13
N ALA A 21 11.54 -17.43 3.92
CA ALA A 21 11.18 -16.69 2.70
C ALA A 21 9.68 -16.79 2.41
N VAL A 22 9.10 -17.99 2.56
CA VAL A 22 7.64 -18.22 2.43
C VAL A 22 6.87 -17.40 3.47
N HIS A 23 7.29 -17.45 4.74
CA HIS A 23 6.67 -16.67 5.81
C HIS A 23 6.73 -15.15 5.51
N TRP A 24 7.87 -14.66 5.01
CA TRP A 24 8.03 -13.26 4.62
C TRP A 24 7.12 -12.86 3.47
N ALA A 25 7.01 -13.69 2.43
CA ALA A 25 6.13 -13.42 1.30
C ALA A 25 4.65 -13.37 1.74
N ARG A 26 4.21 -14.28 2.61
CA ARG A 26 2.86 -14.25 3.20
C ARG A 26 2.63 -13.02 4.06
N ARG A 27 3.59 -12.64 4.90
CA ARG A 27 3.52 -11.42 5.73
C ARG A 27 3.51 -10.14 4.88
N ALA A 28 4.11 -10.17 3.70
CA ALA A 28 4.03 -9.07 2.73
C ALA A 28 2.66 -8.98 2.04
N GLY A 29 1.76 -9.92 2.30
CA GLY A 29 0.39 -9.95 1.76
C GLY A 29 0.25 -10.73 0.46
N ALA A 30 1.26 -11.52 0.05
CA ALA A 30 1.13 -12.41 -1.09
C ALA A 30 0.43 -13.72 -0.70
N GLU A 31 -0.32 -14.31 -1.62
CA GLU A 31 -0.73 -15.71 -1.51
C GLU A 31 0.43 -16.57 -2.00
N VAL A 32 0.77 -17.59 -1.20
CA VAL A 32 1.99 -18.37 -1.38
C VAL A 32 1.71 -19.85 -1.19
N GLU A 33 1.83 -20.60 -2.27
CA GLU A 33 1.92 -22.05 -2.28
C GLU A 33 3.41 -22.42 -2.34
N ALA A 34 3.90 -23.24 -1.43
CA ALA A 34 5.33 -23.55 -1.33
C ALA A 34 5.55 -25.05 -1.18
N PHE A 35 6.50 -25.57 -1.96
CA PHE A 35 6.75 -26.99 -2.10
C PHE A 35 8.23 -27.27 -1.94
N GLN A 36 8.58 -28.13 -0.99
CA GLN A 36 9.90 -28.73 -0.93
C GLN A 36 9.95 -29.91 -1.90
N THR A 37 11.12 -30.20 -2.48
CA THR A 37 11.24 -31.33 -3.42
C THR A 37 10.95 -32.69 -2.79
N SER A 38 11.01 -32.82 -1.46
CA SER A 38 10.58 -34.03 -0.74
C SER A 38 9.06 -34.23 -0.70
N GLN A 39 8.28 -33.22 -1.08
CA GLN A 39 6.81 -33.24 -1.00
C GLN A 39 6.15 -33.46 -2.36
N THR A 40 6.89 -33.29 -3.45
CA THR A 40 6.38 -33.32 -4.83
C THR A 40 7.40 -33.99 -5.76
N ASP A 41 7.09 -34.08 -7.04
CA ASP A 41 7.98 -34.60 -8.07
C ASP A 41 8.29 -33.55 -9.16
N VAL A 42 9.16 -33.94 -10.10
CA VAL A 42 9.59 -33.10 -11.21
C VAL A 42 8.45 -32.77 -12.18
N ASP A 43 7.46 -33.66 -12.31
CA ASP A 43 6.32 -33.46 -13.19
C ASP A 43 5.36 -32.42 -12.63
N PHE A 44 5.10 -32.46 -11.33
CA PHE A 44 4.37 -31.42 -10.61
C PHE A 44 5.07 -30.06 -10.69
N PHE A 45 6.41 -30.05 -10.56
CA PHE A 45 7.20 -28.83 -10.77
C PHE A 45 7.04 -28.29 -12.20
N ARG A 46 7.11 -29.16 -13.22
CA ARG A 46 6.91 -28.77 -14.61
C ARG A 46 5.52 -28.19 -14.87
N GLN A 47 4.48 -28.79 -14.32
CA GLN A 47 3.12 -28.25 -14.40
C GLN A 47 3.02 -26.88 -13.72
N SER A 48 3.65 -26.71 -12.55
CA SER A 48 3.70 -25.44 -11.83
C SER A 48 4.42 -24.33 -12.61
N VAL A 49 5.54 -24.67 -13.25
CA VAL A 49 6.27 -23.75 -14.15
C VAL A 49 5.40 -23.34 -15.32
N LYS A 50 4.77 -24.29 -16.02
CA LYS A 50 3.85 -24.01 -17.14
C LYS A 50 2.72 -23.08 -16.69
N LYS A 51 2.04 -23.40 -15.58
CA LYS A 51 0.95 -22.59 -15.01
C LYS A 51 1.37 -21.13 -14.80
N CYS A 52 2.52 -20.90 -14.17
CA CYS A 52 2.94 -19.53 -13.81
C CYS A 52 3.63 -18.78 -14.96
N CYS A 53 4.21 -19.47 -15.95
CA CYS A 53 4.67 -18.83 -17.18
C CYS A 53 3.52 -18.43 -18.13
N SER A 54 2.34 -19.04 -17.99
CA SER A 54 1.13 -18.72 -18.76
C SER A 54 0.15 -17.78 -18.04
N SER A 55 0.53 -17.21 -16.89
CA SER A 55 -0.37 -16.37 -16.07
C SER A 55 0.28 -15.03 -15.71
N ASP A 56 -0.48 -13.94 -15.83
CA ASP A 56 -0.04 -12.60 -15.40
C ASP A 56 -0.12 -12.41 -13.87
N ASN A 57 -0.75 -13.34 -13.15
CA ASN A 57 -1.02 -13.22 -11.72
C ASN A 57 -0.39 -14.34 -10.87
N CYS A 58 0.33 -15.29 -11.48
CA CYS A 58 1.17 -16.26 -10.77
C CYS A 58 2.63 -16.10 -11.19
N HIS A 59 3.53 -16.06 -10.22
CA HIS A 59 4.97 -16.08 -10.47
C HIS A 59 5.63 -17.19 -9.65
N LEU A 60 6.64 -17.84 -10.22
CA LEU A 60 7.36 -18.91 -9.55
C LEU A 60 8.75 -18.43 -9.14
N VAL A 61 9.13 -18.70 -7.89
CA VAL A 61 10.48 -18.47 -7.36
C VAL A 61 11.08 -19.81 -6.95
N SER A 62 12.25 -20.12 -7.48
CA SER A 62 13.01 -21.33 -7.14
C SER A 62 14.02 -21.05 -6.04
N SER A 63 14.29 -22.05 -5.20
CA SER A 63 15.37 -22.11 -4.22
C SER A 63 16.24 -23.31 -4.55
N TYR A 64 17.46 -23.09 -5.02
CA TYR A 64 18.33 -24.15 -5.53
C TYR A 64 19.77 -23.98 -5.05
N HIS A 65 20.57 -25.04 -5.16
CA HIS A 65 21.99 -25.00 -4.88
C HIS A 65 22.79 -24.76 -6.17
N ARG A 66 23.58 -23.68 -6.23
CA ARG A 66 24.30 -23.27 -7.45
C ARG A 66 25.25 -24.34 -8.00
N ALA A 67 25.86 -25.15 -7.13
CA ALA A 67 26.74 -26.23 -7.60
C ALA A 67 26.03 -27.25 -8.52
N GLY A 68 24.71 -27.45 -8.37
CA GLY A 68 23.94 -28.33 -9.26
C GLY A 68 23.78 -27.78 -10.68
N LEU A 69 24.06 -26.48 -10.88
CA LEU A 69 24.08 -25.81 -12.19
C LEU A 69 25.50 -25.45 -12.63
N GLU A 70 26.52 -26.08 -12.02
CA GLU A 70 27.94 -25.76 -12.26
C GLU A 70 28.29 -24.28 -11.99
N GLN A 71 27.51 -23.62 -11.13
CA GLN A 71 27.72 -22.24 -10.75
C GLN A 71 28.45 -22.14 -9.41
N THR A 72 29.24 -21.09 -9.26
CA THR A 72 29.96 -20.84 -8.01
C THR A 72 29.01 -20.28 -6.94
N GLY A 73 29.17 -20.73 -5.70
CA GLY A 73 28.35 -20.32 -4.55
C GLY A 73 27.44 -21.44 -4.03
N ALA A 74 26.66 -21.11 -3.00
CA ALA A 74 25.80 -22.06 -2.28
C ALA A 74 24.33 -21.88 -2.67
N GLY A 75 23.41 -21.91 -1.68
CA GLY A 75 21.99 -21.72 -1.89
C GLY A 75 21.65 -20.36 -2.52
N HIS A 76 20.69 -20.36 -3.44
CA HIS A 76 20.25 -19.16 -4.15
C HIS A 76 18.74 -19.17 -4.38
N PHE A 77 18.15 -17.99 -4.53
CA PHE A 77 16.76 -17.80 -4.92
C PHE A 77 16.71 -16.97 -6.18
N SER A 78 15.89 -17.37 -7.15
CA SER A 78 15.61 -16.53 -8.32
C SER A 78 14.23 -16.84 -8.93
N PRO A 79 13.54 -15.81 -9.47
CA PRO A 79 12.31 -16.02 -10.22
C PRO A 79 12.55 -16.81 -11.51
N ILE A 80 11.54 -17.56 -11.94
CA ILE A 80 11.47 -18.16 -13.27
C ILE A 80 10.74 -17.21 -14.20
N GLY A 81 11.42 -16.81 -15.27
CA GLY A 81 10.94 -15.82 -16.23
C GLY A 81 10.31 -16.40 -17.49
N GLY A 82 10.42 -17.72 -17.71
CA GLY A 82 9.91 -18.36 -18.92
C GLY A 82 10.14 -19.86 -18.94
N TYR A 83 9.37 -20.53 -19.78
CA TYR A 83 9.45 -21.96 -20.03
C TYR A 83 9.42 -22.23 -21.53
N HIS A 84 10.34 -23.05 -22.01
CA HIS A 84 10.39 -23.45 -23.41
C HIS A 84 10.00 -24.93 -23.52
N ALA A 85 8.78 -25.18 -23.98
CA ALA A 85 8.21 -26.53 -24.03
C ALA A 85 8.95 -27.49 -24.98
N GLY A 86 9.49 -26.98 -26.10
CA GLY A 86 10.14 -27.82 -27.11
C GLY A 86 11.47 -28.42 -26.65
N SER A 87 12.16 -27.79 -25.69
CA SER A 87 13.45 -28.26 -25.16
C SER A 87 13.44 -28.50 -23.65
N ASP A 88 12.26 -28.43 -23.02
CA ASP A 88 12.06 -28.54 -21.57
C ASP A 88 13.02 -27.67 -20.74
N MET A 89 13.18 -26.39 -21.14
CA MET A 89 14.09 -25.44 -20.50
C MET A 89 13.33 -24.39 -19.69
N VAL A 90 13.93 -23.91 -18.61
CA VAL A 90 13.43 -22.82 -17.77
C VAL A 90 14.40 -21.65 -17.76
N LEU A 91 13.86 -20.44 -17.88
CA LEU A 91 14.64 -19.20 -17.82
C LEU A 91 14.75 -18.73 -16.37
N ILE A 92 15.95 -18.77 -15.81
CA ILE A 92 16.23 -18.24 -14.48
C ILE A 92 16.56 -16.74 -14.61
N LEU A 93 15.80 -15.89 -13.92
CA LEU A 93 16.08 -14.46 -13.80
C LEU A 93 17.02 -14.19 -12.62
N ASP A 94 18.31 -14.54 -12.79
CA ASP A 94 19.30 -14.49 -11.71
C ASP A 94 19.42 -13.09 -11.07
N VAL A 95 19.10 -12.99 -9.78
CA VAL A 95 19.11 -11.72 -9.04
C VAL A 95 20.53 -11.27 -8.66
N ALA A 96 21.51 -12.18 -8.68
CA ALA A 96 22.93 -11.85 -8.52
C ALA A 96 23.53 -11.38 -9.86
N ARG A 97 22.98 -10.30 -10.41
CA ARG A 97 23.34 -9.74 -11.74
C ARG A 97 24.81 -9.37 -11.91
N PHE A 98 25.55 -9.19 -10.82
CA PHE A 98 26.99 -8.96 -10.85
C PHE A 98 27.79 -10.22 -11.22
N LYS A 99 27.15 -11.39 -11.22
CA LYS A 99 27.78 -12.70 -11.36
C LYS A 99 27.28 -13.47 -12.58
N TYR A 100 25.96 -13.54 -12.74
CA TYR A 100 25.33 -14.27 -13.85
C TYR A 100 24.21 -13.44 -14.48
N ARG A 101 24.07 -13.57 -15.80
CA ARG A 101 22.94 -13.02 -16.56
C ARG A 101 21.74 -13.97 -16.44
N PRO A 102 20.53 -13.53 -16.80
CA PRO A 102 19.43 -14.47 -17.05
C PRO A 102 19.86 -15.56 -18.03
N HIS A 103 19.58 -16.81 -17.70
CA HIS A 103 20.06 -17.97 -18.46
C HIS A 103 19.03 -19.11 -18.44
N TRP A 104 19.05 -19.91 -19.49
CA TRP A 104 18.21 -21.09 -19.64
C TRP A 104 18.92 -22.31 -19.06
N VAL A 105 18.19 -23.14 -18.32
CA VAL A 105 18.66 -24.45 -17.84
C VAL A 105 17.62 -25.53 -18.13
N PRO A 106 18.04 -26.79 -18.31
CA PRO A 106 17.10 -27.91 -18.36
C PRO A 106 16.26 -27.95 -17.08
N LEU A 107 14.95 -28.18 -17.20
CA LEU A 107 14.04 -28.20 -16.07
C LEU A 107 14.42 -29.29 -15.05
N THR A 108 14.82 -30.47 -15.54
CA THR A 108 15.31 -31.59 -14.72
C THR A 108 16.58 -31.23 -13.95
N LEU A 109 17.51 -30.51 -14.58
CA LEU A 109 18.73 -30.04 -13.93
C LEU A 109 18.42 -29.02 -12.81
N LEU A 110 17.46 -28.12 -13.04
CA LEU A 110 17.00 -27.22 -11.97
C LEU A 110 16.33 -28.01 -10.84
N TRP A 111 15.53 -29.04 -11.16
CA TRP A 111 14.92 -29.90 -10.16
C TRP A 111 15.98 -30.59 -9.28
N GLU A 112 17.01 -31.18 -9.88
CA GLU A 112 18.14 -31.77 -9.15
C GLU A 112 18.86 -30.75 -8.27
N ALA A 113 19.06 -29.53 -8.77
CA ALA A 113 19.67 -28.45 -7.99
C ALA A 113 18.79 -28.00 -6.79
N MET A 114 17.46 -28.07 -6.92
CA MET A 114 16.52 -27.87 -5.81
C MET A 114 16.48 -29.08 -4.86
N ASP A 115 16.68 -30.29 -5.39
CA ASP A 115 16.66 -31.55 -4.67
C ASP A 115 17.95 -31.81 -3.86
N THR A 116 18.38 -30.77 -3.16
CA THR A 116 19.56 -30.76 -2.30
C THR A 116 19.18 -30.33 -0.89
N VAL A 117 19.78 -30.95 0.12
CA VAL A 117 19.56 -30.58 1.52
C VAL A 117 20.24 -29.24 1.85
N ASN A 118 19.51 -28.33 2.48
CA ASN A 118 20.10 -27.13 3.06
C ASN A 118 20.73 -27.49 4.42
N LYS A 119 22.06 -27.42 4.51
CA LYS A 119 22.82 -27.80 5.72
C LYS A 119 22.41 -27.03 6.98
N THR A 120 21.91 -25.80 6.84
CA THR A 120 21.49 -24.98 7.98
C THR A 120 20.14 -25.42 8.55
N THR A 121 19.22 -25.90 7.71
CA THR A 121 17.86 -26.26 8.14
C THR A 121 17.60 -27.76 8.19
N GLY A 122 18.48 -28.58 7.60
CA GLY A 122 18.26 -30.02 7.43
C GLY A 122 17.13 -30.38 6.45
N GLN A 123 16.53 -29.39 5.79
CA GLN A 123 15.40 -29.58 4.87
C GLN A 123 15.85 -29.45 3.43
N ARG A 124 15.17 -30.13 2.51
CA ARG A 124 15.38 -29.93 1.07
C ARG A 124 14.92 -28.53 0.66
N ARG A 125 15.49 -28.02 -0.43
CA ARG A 125 15.03 -26.76 -1.04
C ARG A 125 13.78 -27.05 -1.88
N GLY A 126 13.43 -26.14 -2.79
CA GLY A 126 12.20 -26.26 -3.55
C GLY A 126 11.78 -24.95 -4.18
N PHE A 127 10.49 -24.77 -4.40
CA PHE A 127 9.95 -23.64 -5.13
C PHE A 127 8.66 -23.13 -4.49
N MET A 128 8.36 -21.86 -4.71
CA MET A 128 7.12 -21.24 -4.27
C MET A 128 6.43 -20.52 -5.43
N LEU A 129 5.12 -20.70 -5.50
CA LEU A 129 4.22 -19.94 -6.36
C LEU A 129 3.73 -18.76 -5.53
N ILE A 130 3.89 -17.58 -6.10
CA ILE A 130 3.49 -16.33 -5.50
C ILE A 130 2.44 -15.73 -6.42
N SER A 131 1.24 -15.55 -5.89
CA SER A 131 0.18 -14.83 -6.59
C SER A 131 -0.19 -13.58 -5.81
N LYS A 132 -0.86 -12.66 -6.52
CA LYS A 132 -1.70 -11.70 -5.80
C LYS A 132 -2.65 -12.54 -4.95
N PRO A 133 -2.86 -12.20 -3.67
CA PRO A 133 -3.92 -12.84 -2.91
C PRO A 133 -5.17 -12.78 -3.78
N LYS A 134 -5.89 -13.90 -3.90
CA LYS A 134 -7.29 -13.86 -4.28
C LYS A 134 -7.89 -12.79 -3.39
N ARG A 135 -8.03 -11.59 -3.95
CA ARG A 135 -8.73 -10.55 -3.26
C ARG A 135 -10.10 -11.19 -3.11
N ASP A 136 -10.52 -11.43 -1.88
CA ASP A 136 -11.82 -10.91 -1.53
C ASP A 136 -11.71 -9.43 -1.91
N ALA A 137 -11.96 -9.12 -3.19
CA ALA A 137 -12.17 -7.76 -3.61
C ALA A 137 -13.27 -7.32 -2.66
N GLY A 138 -13.05 -6.24 -1.89
CA GLY A 138 -14.08 -5.75 -0.99
C GLY A 138 -15.39 -5.83 -1.73
N MET A 139 -16.31 -6.66 -1.24
CA MET A 139 -17.47 -7.05 -2.03
C MET A 139 -18.38 -5.86 -2.25
N LEU A 140 -18.27 -4.89 -1.33
CA LEU A 140 -18.89 -3.59 -1.41
C LEU A 140 -17.87 -2.52 -1.72
N TYR A 141 -16.91 -2.24 -0.84
CA TYR A 141 -16.25 -0.94 -0.83
C TYR A 141 -14.73 -1.00 -1.03
N THR A 142 -14.17 0.07 -1.59
CA THR A 142 -12.72 0.30 -1.67
C THR A 142 -12.42 1.75 -1.39
N LEU A 143 -11.47 2.01 -0.48
CA LEU A 143 -10.96 3.34 -0.18
C LEU A 143 -10.07 3.81 -1.34
N SER A 144 -10.60 4.75 -2.13
CA SER A 144 -9.93 5.26 -3.33
C SER A 144 -8.86 6.29 -2.99
N ARG A 145 -7.80 6.30 -3.80
CA ARG A 145 -6.73 7.32 -3.79
C ARG A 145 -6.85 8.34 -4.91
N LYS A 146 -7.93 8.27 -5.70
CA LYS A 146 -8.06 9.06 -6.93
C LYS A 146 -8.12 10.58 -6.66
N ASN A 147 -8.55 10.98 -5.47
CA ASN A 147 -8.66 12.39 -5.08
C ASN A 147 -7.68 12.71 -3.94
N GLU A 148 -6.98 13.83 -4.01
CA GLU A 148 -6.01 14.29 -2.98
C GLU A 148 -6.64 14.47 -1.59
N SER A 149 -7.98 14.59 -1.50
CA SER A 149 -8.70 14.72 -0.23
C SER A 149 -8.53 13.54 0.74
N TRP A 150 -8.14 12.36 0.26
CA TRP A 150 -7.97 11.17 1.12
C TRP A 150 -6.99 11.43 2.27
N VAL A 151 -5.97 12.28 2.05
CA VAL A 151 -4.96 12.61 3.07
C VAL A 151 -5.59 13.28 4.29
N GLY A 152 -6.41 14.30 4.05
CA GLY A 152 -7.12 15.03 5.10
C GLY A 152 -8.15 14.15 5.81
N VAL A 153 -8.88 13.34 5.05
CA VAL A 153 -9.90 12.44 5.60
C VAL A 153 -9.31 11.35 6.48
N VAL A 154 -8.20 10.71 6.05
CA VAL A 154 -7.55 9.66 6.85
C VAL A 154 -6.95 10.23 8.12
N LYS A 155 -6.32 11.40 8.05
CA LYS A 155 -5.84 12.12 9.24
C LYS A 155 -7.00 12.44 10.19
N TYR A 156 -8.11 12.94 9.67
CA TYR A 156 -9.29 13.25 10.46
C TYR A 156 -9.86 12.01 11.16
N LEU A 157 -10.08 10.92 10.42
CA LEU A 157 -10.66 9.69 10.97
C LEU A 157 -9.76 9.00 12.00
N MET A 158 -8.44 9.02 11.80
CA MET A 158 -7.49 8.26 12.64
C MET A 158 -6.83 9.08 13.74
N ASP A 159 -6.76 10.41 13.61
CA ASP A 159 -6.13 11.27 14.60
C ASP A 159 -7.18 12.20 15.24
N ASP A 160 -7.89 12.98 14.44
CA ASP A 160 -8.76 14.06 14.96
C ASP A 160 -10.01 13.50 15.66
N VAL A 161 -10.69 12.50 15.08
CA VAL A 161 -11.90 11.88 15.68
C VAL A 161 -11.62 11.29 17.07
N PRO A 162 -10.60 10.45 17.29
CA PRO A 162 -10.23 10.00 18.64
C PRO A 162 -9.95 11.16 19.62
N HIS A 163 -9.28 12.23 19.17
CA HIS A 163 -9.03 13.41 19.99
C HIS A 163 -10.32 14.18 20.34
N LEU A 164 -11.25 14.31 19.39
CA LEU A 164 -12.54 14.96 19.60
C LEU A 164 -13.42 14.17 20.57
N LEU A 165 -13.48 12.84 20.43
CA LEU A 165 -14.21 11.97 21.35
C LEU A 165 -13.64 11.98 22.78
N LYS A 166 -12.32 12.17 22.92
CA LYS A 166 -11.66 12.28 24.23
C LYS A 166 -11.91 13.64 24.91
N SER A 167 -12.00 14.71 24.13
CA SER A 167 -12.11 16.07 24.66
C SER A 167 -13.56 16.45 24.99
N LYS A 168 -14.52 16.10 24.13
CA LYS A 168 -15.94 16.42 24.29
C LYS A 168 -16.63 15.45 25.26
N ASP A 169 -17.62 15.95 25.99
CA ASP A 169 -18.47 15.15 26.88
C ASP A 169 -19.70 14.65 26.09
N VAL A 170 -19.55 13.50 25.43
CA VAL A 170 -20.57 12.90 24.57
C VAL A 170 -21.46 11.98 25.38
N LYS A 171 -22.78 12.11 25.24
CA LYS A 171 -23.77 11.39 26.07
C LYS A 171 -24.49 10.26 25.35
N ASP A 172 -24.51 10.26 24.02
CA ASP A 172 -25.20 9.27 23.20
C ASP A 172 -24.50 9.06 21.83
N ILE A 173 -24.95 8.06 21.08
CA ILE A 173 -24.42 7.74 19.74
C ILE A 173 -24.72 8.86 18.74
N ASN A 174 -25.85 9.56 18.88
CA ASN A 174 -26.16 10.72 18.04
C ASN A 174 -25.15 11.86 18.23
N GLY A 175 -24.66 12.08 19.45
CA GLY A 175 -23.57 13.02 19.71
C GLY A 175 -22.26 12.60 19.07
N ILE A 176 -21.98 11.29 18.97
CA ILE A 176 -20.82 10.77 18.23
C ILE A 176 -20.96 11.06 16.73
N LEU A 177 -22.12 10.76 16.15
CA LEU A 177 -22.43 11.05 14.74
C LEU A 177 -22.34 12.55 14.45
N GLY A 178 -22.84 13.38 15.37
CA GLY A 178 -22.71 14.83 15.34
C GLY A 178 -21.25 15.28 15.32
N ILE A 179 -20.36 14.69 16.13
CA ILE A 179 -18.93 15.02 16.11
C ILE A 179 -18.28 14.64 14.77
N LEU A 180 -18.61 13.48 14.23
CA LEU A 180 -18.06 12.97 12.97
C LEU A 180 -18.47 13.84 11.77
N LEU A 181 -19.66 14.44 11.83
CA LEU A 181 -20.25 15.19 10.71
C LEU A 181 -20.23 16.71 10.89
N ALA A 182 -19.96 17.24 12.09
CA ALA A 182 -19.98 18.70 12.36
C ALA A 182 -18.74 19.46 11.89
N SER A 183 -17.60 18.78 11.70
CA SER A 183 -16.39 19.42 11.18
C SER A 183 -15.57 18.49 10.28
N PRO A 184 -16.17 17.98 9.19
CA PRO A 184 -15.49 17.11 8.26
C PRO A 184 -14.44 17.90 7.46
N PRO A 185 -13.31 17.27 7.10
CA PRO A 185 -12.31 17.92 6.26
C PRO A 185 -12.83 18.15 4.84
N SER A 186 -12.21 19.07 4.11
CA SER A 186 -12.59 19.34 2.71
C SER A 186 -12.47 18.08 1.84
N GLY A 187 -13.50 17.81 1.03
CA GLY A 187 -13.56 16.62 0.18
C GLY A 187 -13.89 15.34 0.95
N PHE A 188 -14.50 15.42 2.14
CA PHE A 188 -15.05 14.28 2.87
C PHE A 188 -16.23 13.68 2.10
N GLY A 189 -17.14 14.51 1.58
CA GLY A 189 -18.22 14.03 0.70
C GLY A 189 -17.69 13.34 -0.55
N LYS A 190 -16.64 13.88 -1.18
CA LYS A 190 -15.96 13.24 -2.33
C LYS A 190 -15.24 11.95 -1.96
N PHE A 191 -14.70 11.86 -0.74
CA PHE A 191 -14.09 10.64 -0.24
C PHE A 191 -15.16 9.56 -0.07
N ILE A 192 -16.28 9.86 0.59
CA ILE A 192 -17.46 8.99 0.70
C ILE A 192 -17.95 8.56 -0.69
N GLN A 193 -18.08 9.48 -1.64
CA GLN A 193 -18.46 9.19 -3.02
C GLN A 193 -17.44 8.28 -3.73
N SER A 194 -16.16 8.43 -3.40
CA SER A 194 -15.06 7.61 -3.93
C SER A 194 -14.92 6.26 -3.24
N VAL A 195 -15.58 6.06 -2.08
CA VAL A 195 -15.93 4.75 -1.52
C VAL A 195 -17.03 4.17 -2.42
N ALA A 196 -16.68 4.00 -3.69
CA ALA A 196 -17.54 3.50 -4.71
C ALA A 196 -17.73 2.01 -4.43
N GLU A 197 -18.99 1.58 -4.49
CA GLU A 197 -19.28 0.17 -4.61
C GLU A 197 -18.45 -0.37 -5.78
N VAL A 198 -17.80 -1.52 -5.63
CA VAL A 198 -16.94 -2.09 -6.69
C VAL A 198 -17.77 -2.36 -7.94
N LYS A 199 -17.89 -1.34 -8.80
CA LYS A 199 -18.27 -1.48 -10.21
C LYS A 199 -17.03 -2.00 -10.91
N ARG A 200 -17.02 -3.30 -11.21
CA ARG A 200 -16.27 -3.76 -12.37
C ARG A 200 -16.97 -3.17 -13.59
N GLU A 201 -16.17 -2.68 -14.53
CA GLU A 201 -16.65 -2.06 -15.77
C GLU A 201 -17.72 -2.94 -16.42
N GLN A 202 -18.85 -2.34 -16.77
CA GLN A 202 -19.81 -2.96 -17.68
C GLN A 202 -19.10 -3.08 -19.04
N GLU A 203 -18.70 -4.30 -19.40
CA GLU A 203 -18.59 -4.63 -20.82
C GLU A 203 -20.02 -4.54 -21.38
N CYS A 204 -20.28 -3.45 -22.08
CA CYS A 204 -21.55 -3.19 -22.73
C CYS A 204 -21.81 -4.31 -23.75
N GLY A 205 -22.91 -5.06 -23.58
CA GLY A 205 -23.56 -5.77 -24.68
C GLY A 205 -23.56 -7.30 -24.68
N ILE A 206 -23.13 -7.99 -23.62
CA ILE A 206 -23.26 -9.45 -23.52
C ILE A 206 -23.94 -9.80 -22.19
N GLY A 207 -24.94 -10.70 -22.23
CA GLY A 207 -25.75 -11.07 -21.08
C GLY A 207 -24.92 -11.34 -19.82
N ILE A 208 -25.41 -10.83 -18.69
CA ILE A 208 -24.76 -10.94 -17.37
C ILE A 208 -24.35 -12.41 -17.13
N SER A 209 -23.05 -12.67 -17.06
CA SER A 209 -22.51 -14.02 -16.83
C SER A 209 -23.00 -14.57 -15.49
N GLU A 210 -23.06 -15.90 -15.34
CA GLU A 210 -23.45 -16.53 -14.07
C GLU A 210 -22.54 -16.10 -12.90
N GLU A 211 -21.26 -15.83 -13.17
CA GLU A 211 -20.31 -15.28 -12.20
C GLU A 211 -20.71 -13.86 -11.73
N GLU A 212 -21.23 -13.03 -12.63
CA GLU A 212 -21.67 -11.68 -12.31
C GLU A 212 -22.99 -11.68 -11.54
N LYS A 213 -23.90 -12.63 -11.82
CA LYS A 213 -25.11 -12.85 -11.01
C LYS A 213 -24.77 -13.27 -9.58
N GLN A 214 -23.87 -14.25 -9.42
CA GLN A 214 -23.41 -14.69 -8.10
C GLN A 214 -22.75 -13.54 -7.32
N ARG A 215 -21.99 -12.68 -8.00
CA ARG A 215 -21.39 -11.49 -7.39
C ARG A 215 -22.44 -10.50 -6.90
N LEU A 216 -23.46 -10.19 -7.71
CA LEU A 216 -24.54 -9.28 -7.34
C LEU A 216 -25.37 -9.82 -6.17
N ALA A 217 -25.67 -11.13 -6.16
CA ALA A 217 -26.37 -11.77 -5.05
C ALA A 217 -25.58 -11.66 -3.74
N SER A 218 -24.27 -11.93 -3.79
CA SER A 218 -23.42 -11.87 -2.60
C SER A 218 -23.19 -10.43 -2.12
N ARG A 219 -23.25 -9.46 -3.02
CA ARG A 219 -23.22 -8.02 -2.70
C ARG A 219 -24.49 -7.59 -1.95
N GLU A 220 -25.66 -7.99 -2.43
CA GLU A 220 -26.93 -7.67 -1.79
C GLU A 220 -27.04 -8.29 -0.40
N GLU A 221 -26.57 -9.54 -0.25
CA GLU A 221 -26.48 -10.20 1.06
C GLU A 221 -25.58 -9.43 2.04
N LEU A 222 -24.44 -8.91 1.56
CA LEU A 222 -23.56 -8.11 2.40
C LEU A 222 -24.19 -6.76 2.79
N LEU A 223 -24.92 -6.10 1.88
CA LEU A 223 -25.68 -4.89 2.20
C LEU A 223 -26.77 -5.16 3.24
N LYS A 224 -27.45 -6.29 3.14
CA LYS A 224 -28.42 -6.72 4.15
C LYS A 224 -27.76 -6.86 5.52
N GLN A 225 -26.60 -7.50 5.60
CA GLN A 225 -25.85 -7.62 6.86
C GLN A 225 -25.43 -6.26 7.42
N VAL A 226 -25.09 -5.28 6.59
CA VAL A 226 -24.82 -3.89 7.05
C VAL A 226 -26.08 -3.27 7.65
N ARG A 227 -27.23 -3.42 6.97
CA ARG A 227 -28.53 -2.88 7.42
C ARG A 227 -29.03 -3.52 8.71
N ASP A 228 -28.69 -4.78 8.95
CA ASP A 228 -29.06 -5.52 10.16
C ASP A 228 -28.15 -5.18 11.37
N THR A 229 -27.15 -4.30 11.21
CA THR A 229 -26.31 -3.86 12.34
C THR A 229 -27.00 -2.83 13.22
N GLY A 230 -26.76 -2.86 14.52
CA GLY A 230 -27.30 -1.85 15.45
C GLY A 230 -26.83 -0.42 15.15
N PHE A 231 -25.63 -0.25 14.58
CA PHE A 231 -25.17 1.08 14.14
C PHE A 231 -26.00 1.67 13.00
N PHE A 232 -26.52 0.82 12.11
CA PHE A 232 -27.30 1.28 10.97
C PHE A 232 -28.59 1.98 11.41
N GLU A 233 -29.25 1.47 12.44
CA GLU A 233 -30.46 2.07 13.01
C GLU A 233 -30.18 3.49 13.52
N TYR A 234 -29.10 3.69 14.27
CA TYR A 234 -28.70 5.02 14.74
C TYR A 234 -28.38 5.98 13.59
N VAL A 235 -27.67 5.49 12.55
CA VAL A 235 -27.34 6.30 11.36
C VAL A 235 -28.59 6.72 10.59
N VAL A 236 -29.53 5.78 10.37
CA VAL A 236 -30.77 6.06 9.65
C VAL A 236 -31.71 6.96 10.45
N ASN A 237 -31.69 6.95 11.78
CA ASN A 237 -32.50 7.87 12.59
C ASN A 237 -31.87 9.28 12.68
N PHE A 238 -30.54 9.36 12.60
CA PHE A 238 -29.80 10.62 12.66
C PHE A 238 -29.95 11.46 11.38
N LEU A 239 -29.84 10.85 10.20
CA LEU A 239 -29.81 11.57 8.91
C LEU A 239 -31.13 12.27 8.47
N PRO A 240 -32.34 11.71 8.71
CA PRO A 240 -33.62 12.39 8.47
C PRO A 240 -33.83 13.58 9.39
N SER A 241 -33.28 13.53 10.61
CA SER A 241 -33.37 14.60 11.60
C SER A 241 -32.56 15.85 11.21
N THR A 242 -31.65 15.72 10.23
CA THR A 242 -30.83 16.81 9.69
C THR A 242 -31.31 17.28 8.30
N SER A 243 -32.38 16.70 7.74
CA SER A 243 -32.78 16.99 6.35
C SER A 243 -34.31 16.95 6.19
N CYS A 244 -34.96 18.08 6.44
CA CYS A 244 -36.16 18.47 5.69
C CYS A 244 -36.19 20.01 5.56
N CYS A 245 -36.17 20.48 4.31
CA CYS A 245 -36.42 21.85 3.85
C CYS A 245 -35.25 22.86 3.88
N SER A 246 -34.44 22.89 2.81
CA SER A 246 -34.31 24.09 1.96
C SER A 246 -33.56 23.79 0.65
N ARG A 247 -34.20 24.09 -0.48
CA ARG A 247 -33.57 24.20 -1.81
C ARG A 247 -32.90 25.56 -1.90
N VAL A 248 -31.57 25.66 -2.08
CA VAL A 248 -30.90 26.74 -2.86
C VAL A 248 -29.52 26.25 -3.33
N PRO A 249 -29.09 26.54 -4.58
CA PRO A 249 -27.72 26.27 -5.06
C PRO A 249 -26.75 27.37 -4.61
N GLY A 250 -25.56 26.99 -4.13
CA GLY A 250 -24.52 27.96 -3.74
C GLY A 250 -23.11 27.40 -3.85
N PHE A 251 -22.34 27.87 -4.83
CA PHE A 251 -20.89 27.73 -4.90
C PHE A 251 -20.25 28.57 -3.78
N GLY A 252 -19.56 27.94 -2.81
CA GLY A 252 -18.79 28.65 -1.79
C GLY A 252 -18.26 27.69 -0.71
N GLY A 253 -16.94 27.60 -0.57
CA GLY A 253 -16.29 26.55 0.22
C GLY A 253 -16.55 26.61 1.72
N SER A 254 -17.38 25.69 2.19
CA SER A 254 -17.24 24.90 3.42
C SER A 254 -18.34 23.84 3.36
N GLU A 255 -17.99 22.56 3.21
CA GLU A 255 -18.98 21.47 3.15
C GLU A 255 -19.82 21.52 4.44
N ASN A 256 -21.09 21.91 4.35
CA ASN A 256 -21.99 21.95 5.51
C ASN A 256 -22.50 20.53 5.82
N LEU A 257 -22.88 20.27 7.07
CA LEU A 257 -23.43 18.98 7.52
C LEU A 257 -24.62 18.55 6.64
N ASP A 258 -25.43 19.53 6.20
CA ASP A 258 -26.57 19.34 5.30
C ASP A 258 -26.15 18.93 3.88
N GLU A 259 -25.00 19.39 3.38
CA GLU A 259 -24.49 19.06 2.04
C GLU A 259 -23.91 17.63 2.01
N ILE A 260 -23.26 17.22 3.11
CA ILE A 260 -22.77 15.84 3.28
C ILE A 260 -23.94 14.89 3.53
N ALA A 261 -24.91 15.25 4.37
CA ALA A 261 -26.14 14.49 4.57
C ALA A 261 -26.93 14.37 3.25
N ALA A 262 -27.07 15.45 2.48
CA ALA A 262 -27.70 15.43 1.16
C ALA A 262 -26.94 14.55 0.17
N SER A 263 -25.60 14.62 0.13
CA SER A 263 -24.76 13.71 -0.67
C SER A 263 -24.95 12.25 -0.26
N VAL A 264 -25.06 11.97 1.02
CA VAL A 264 -25.33 10.62 1.56
C VAL A 264 -26.75 10.14 1.18
N CYS A 265 -27.75 11.03 1.15
CA CYS A 265 -29.15 10.71 0.86
C CYS A 265 -29.52 10.60 -0.63
N SER A 266 -28.83 11.28 -1.54
CA SER A 266 -29.27 11.48 -2.94
C SER A 266 -28.72 10.48 -3.97
N HIS A 267 -28.11 9.36 -3.54
CA HIS A 267 -27.52 8.39 -4.46
C HIS A 267 -28.31 7.08 -4.52
N GLY A 268 -29.16 6.97 -5.55
CA GLY A 268 -29.79 5.75 -6.07
C GLY A 268 -30.00 5.92 -7.58
N ALA A 269 -29.99 4.83 -8.36
CA ALA A 269 -30.34 4.88 -9.77
C ALA A 269 -31.76 5.47 -9.96
N GLU A 270 -32.02 6.09 -11.12
CA GLU A 270 -33.38 6.56 -11.44
C GLU A 270 -34.41 5.44 -11.22
N PRO A 271 -35.56 5.73 -10.59
CA PRO A 271 -36.56 4.73 -10.30
C PRO A 271 -37.17 4.21 -11.60
N ASP A 272 -37.28 2.90 -11.73
CA ASP A 272 -38.23 2.27 -12.65
C ASP A 272 -39.64 2.62 -12.13
N PRO A 273 -40.48 3.35 -12.89
CA PRO A 273 -41.74 3.91 -12.40
C PRO A 273 -42.77 2.86 -11.94
N ASN A 274 -42.50 1.56 -12.09
CA ASN A 274 -43.44 0.48 -11.80
C ASN A 274 -43.08 -0.41 -10.60
N ASN A 275 -42.02 -0.15 -9.82
CA ASN A 275 -41.69 -0.99 -8.67
C ASN A 275 -41.40 -0.18 -7.40
N CYS A 276 -42.43 0.00 -6.59
CA CYS A 276 -42.39 0.74 -5.33
C CYS A 276 -42.02 -0.22 -4.17
N SER A 277 -40.75 -0.61 -4.08
CA SER A 277 -40.20 -1.26 -2.88
C SER A 277 -38.95 -0.52 -2.41
N SER A 278 -39.14 0.45 -1.52
CA SER A 278 -38.17 1.05 -0.59
C SER A 278 -36.71 1.15 -1.07
N THR A 279 -36.39 2.14 -1.91
CA THR A 279 -35.00 2.55 -2.18
C THR A 279 -34.45 3.32 -0.97
N GLN A 280 -33.79 2.62 -0.03
CA GLN A 280 -33.08 3.22 1.09
C GLN A 280 -31.73 3.83 0.66
N PRO A 281 -31.29 4.95 1.27
CA PRO A 281 -30.17 5.73 0.75
C PRO A 281 -28.81 5.03 0.93
N VAL A 282 -28.07 4.87 -0.17
CA VAL A 282 -26.75 4.24 -0.25
C VAL A 282 -25.75 4.83 0.74
N GLY A 283 -25.87 6.12 1.09
CA GLY A 283 -24.96 6.76 2.02
C GLY A 283 -25.08 6.27 3.47
N SER A 284 -26.25 5.82 3.94
CA SER A 284 -26.40 5.26 5.30
C SER A 284 -25.58 3.98 5.44
N ASN A 285 -25.52 3.16 4.39
CA ASN A 285 -24.67 1.97 4.36
C ASN A 285 -23.19 2.35 4.44
N ILE A 286 -22.76 3.35 3.65
CA ILE A 286 -21.35 3.79 3.63
C ILE A 286 -20.96 4.36 4.99
N LEU A 287 -21.77 5.22 5.60
CA LEU A 287 -21.45 5.81 6.90
C LEU A 287 -21.39 4.74 8.00
N THR A 288 -22.30 3.78 7.98
CA THR A 288 -22.29 2.63 8.90
C THR A 288 -20.99 1.83 8.76
N VAL A 289 -20.58 1.51 7.53
CA VAL A 289 -19.33 0.79 7.28
C VAL A 289 -18.10 1.62 7.64
N LEU A 290 -18.13 2.94 7.42
CA LEU A 290 -17.07 3.86 7.85
C LEU A 290 -16.90 3.85 9.37
N LEU A 291 -17.99 3.80 10.14
CA LEU A 291 -17.94 3.67 11.59
C LEU A 291 -17.37 2.31 12.01
N LEU A 292 -17.85 1.22 11.41
CA LEU A 292 -17.37 -0.13 11.70
C LEU A 292 -15.88 -0.32 11.38
N MET A 293 -15.35 0.36 10.34
CA MET A 293 -13.93 0.27 10.01
C MET A 293 -13.01 1.06 10.94
N LEU A 294 -13.52 1.95 11.80
CA LEU A 294 -12.67 2.64 12.77
C LEU A 294 -12.10 1.64 13.79
N SER A 295 -10.89 1.92 14.27
CA SER A 295 -10.20 1.04 15.21
C SER A 295 -10.92 1.04 16.56
N PRO A 296 -10.97 -0.07 17.31
CA PRO A 296 -11.55 -0.09 18.64
C PRO A 296 -10.97 1.00 19.57
N GLU A 297 -9.69 1.35 19.39
CA GLU A 297 -8.98 2.40 20.11
C GLU A 297 -9.57 3.80 19.90
N THR A 298 -10.24 4.04 18.77
CA THR A 298 -10.93 5.32 18.49
C THR A 298 -11.98 5.63 19.56
N TRP A 299 -12.62 4.59 20.10
CA TRP A 299 -13.75 4.71 21.04
C TRP A 299 -13.31 4.73 22.51
N CYS A 300 -12.07 4.35 22.81
CA CYS A 300 -11.54 4.32 24.18
C CYS A 300 -11.53 5.70 24.87
N GLY A 301 -11.55 6.78 24.08
CA GLY A 301 -11.56 8.15 24.60
C GLY A 301 -12.89 8.61 25.20
N ILE A 302 -14.00 7.89 24.95
CA ILE A 302 -15.33 8.24 25.45
C ILE A 302 -15.33 8.18 26.99
N LYS A 303 -15.76 9.28 27.62
CA LYS A 303 -15.77 9.44 29.09
C LYS A 303 -16.92 8.69 29.76
N ASP A 304 -18.08 8.64 29.11
CA ASP A 304 -19.24 7.90 29.60
C ASP A 304 -19.02 6.40 29.43
N GLU A 305 -18.95 5.67 30.54
CA GLU A 305 -18.66 4.23 30.54
C GLU A 305 -19.73 3.43 29.82
N LYS A 306 -21.01 3.78 30.04
CA LYS A 306 -22.15 3.05 29.48
C LYS A 306 -22.19 3.21 27.98
N LEU A 307 -22.01 4.44 27.48
CA LEU A 307 -21.91 4.72 26.05
C LEU A 307 -20.70 4.02 25.42
N ARG A 308 -19.56 4.01 26.12
CA ARG A 308 -18.35 3.34 25.62
C ARG A 308 -18.54 1.83 25.49
N GLU A 309 -19.17 1.18 26.46
CA GLU A 309 -19.50 -0.24 26.40
C GLU A 309 -20.50 -0.55 25.28
N GLU A 310 -21.53 0.29 25.12
CA GLU A 310 -22.51 0.19 24.03
C GLU A 310 -21.82 0.26 22.66
N VAL A 311 -21.00 1.29 22.43
CA VAL A 311 -20.23 1.44 21.18
C VAL A 311 -19.30 0.25 20.97
N ARG A 312 -18.61 -0.22 22.02
CA ARG A 312 -17.71 -1.38 21.93
C ARG A 312 -18.44 -2.65 21.54
N SER A 313 -19.65 -2.85 22.05
CA SER A 313 -20.52 -3.97 21.67
C SER A 313 -20.91 -3.89 20.19
N LEU A 314 -21.30 -2.70 19.72
CA LEU A 314 -21.74 -2.46 18.36
C LEU A 314 -20.63 -2.56 17.30
N VAL A 315 -19.38 -2.20 17.63
CA VAL A 315 -18.22 -2.35 16.72
C VAL A 315 -17.45 -3.67 16.89
N SER A 316 -17.90 -4.54 17.81
CA SER A 316 -17.21 -5.80 18.09
C SER A 316 -17.18 -6.68 16.84
N MET A 317 -16.01 -7.21 16.49
CA MET A 317 -15.91 -8.12 15.34
C MET A 317 -16.68 -9.41 15.58
N ASP A 318 -16.78 -9.85 16.84
CA ASP A 318 -17.42 -11.12 17.22
C ASP A 318 -18.95 -11.07 17.08
N SER A 319 -19.56 -9.88 17.07
CA SER A 319 -21.00 -9.69 16.89
C SER A 319 -21.40 -9.53 15.41
N LEU A 320 -20.44 -9.36 14.49
CA LEU A 320 -20.72 -9.18 13.07
C LEU A 320 -20.79 -10.52 12.33
N PRO A 321 -21.63 -10.68 11.30
CA PRO A 321 -21.63 -11.87 10.44
C PRO A 321 -20.32 -12.03 9.66
N ALA A 322 -19.94 -13.26 9.32
CA ALA A 322 -18.63 -13.58 8.76
C ALA A 322 -18.28 -12.82 7.46
N MET A 323 -19.26 -12.54 6.59
CA MET A 323 -19.00 -11.77 5.36
C MET A 323 -18.71 -10.30 5.68
N LEU A 324 -19.52 -9.68 6.55
CA LEU A 324 -19.28 -8.32 7.02
C LEU A 324 -17.96 -8.19 7.79
N GLN A 325 -17.58 -9.19 8.59
CA GLN A 325 -16.27 -9.20 9.25
C GLN A 325 -15.12 -9.11 8.23
N ARG A 326 -15.18 -9.89 7.15
CA ARG A 326 -14.15 -9.86 6.10
C ARG A 326 -14.07 -8.50 5.42
N GLU A 327 -15.21 -7.89 5.13
CA GLU A 327 -15.29 -6.55 4.52
C GLU A 327 -14.71 -5.47 5.44
N VAL A 328 -15.12 -5.46 6.72
CA VAL A 328 -14.62 -4.50 7.71
C VAL A 328 -13.11 -4.65 7.91
N LEU A 329 -12.60 -5.89 8.01
CA LEU A 329 -11.16 -6.15 8.09
C LEU A 329 -10.42 -5.73 6.83
N HIS A 330 -11.04 -5.89 5.65
CA HIS A 330 -10.49 -5.43 4.38
C HIS A 330 -10.32 -3.91 4.37
N LEU A 331 -11.37 -3.17 4.74
CA LEU A 331 -11.36 -1.71 4.78
C LEU A 331 -10.42 -1.16 5.87
N ARG A 332 -10.37 -1.78 7.06
CA ARG A 332 -9.40 -1.46 8.12
C ARG A 332 -7.96 -1.53 7.62
N ARG A 333 -7.61 -2.60 6.88
CA ARG A 333 -6.28 -2.74 6.27
C ARG A 333 -6.00 -1.63 5.26
N GLN A 334 -6.97 -1.30 4.42
CA GLN A 334 -6.82 -0.21 3.46
C GLN A 334 -6.62 1.15 4.15
N LEU A 335 -7.41 1.45 5.19
CA LEU A 335 -7.32 2.69 5.96
C LEU A 335 -5.93 2.85 6.60
N TYR A 336 -5.43 1.77 7.22
CA TYR A 336 -4.08 1.75 7.80
C TYR A 336 -2.99 1.97 6.74
N ASP A 337 -3.10 1.33 5.58
CA ASP A 337 -2.15 1.53 4.47
C ASP A 337 -2.17 2.96 3.95
N LEU A 338 -3.33 3.62 3.93
CA LEU A 338 -3.42 5.04 3.60
C LEU A 338 -2.74 5.90 4.67
N LYS A 339 -3.02 5.67 5.95
CA LYS A 339 -2.39 6.43 7.06
C LYS A 339 -0.88 6.35 7.02
N LYS A 340 -0.33 5.15 6.82
CA LYS A 340 1.11 4.97 6.68
C LYS A 340 1.69 5.75 5.49
N ARG A 341 0.96 5.87 4.39
CA ARG A 341 1.40 6.65 3.24
C ARG A 341 1.36 8.15 3.54
N GLU A 342 0.32 8.61 4.22
CA GLU A 342 0.22 10.00 4.69
C GLU A 342 1.44 10.37 5.54
N GLU A 343 1.77 9.56 6.55
CA GLU A 343 2.96 9.75 7.39
C GLU A 343 4.26 9.75 6.59
N ASN A 344 4.40 8.84 5.62
CA ASN A 344 5.58 8.80 4.75
C ASN A 344 5.70 10.06 3.88
N MET A 345 4.58 10.59 3.37
CA MET A 345 4.57 11.86 2.63
C MET A 345 4.99 13.03 3.52
N ALA A 346 4.46 13.10 4.75
CA ALA A 346 4.87 14.11 5.73
C ALA A 346 6.36 14.02 6.07
N ASN A 347 6.89 12.81 6.25
CA ASN A 347 8.31 12.57 6.51
C ASN A 347 9.21 12.97 5.32
N MET A 348 8.81 12.65 4.09
CA MET A 348 9.54 13.07 2.88
C MET A 348 9.53 14.59 2.72
N ALA A 349 8.40 15.25 2.97
CA ALA A 349 8.29 16.71 2.94
C ALA A 349 9.20 17.37 3.99
N ASN A 350 9.23 16.83 5.21
CA ASN A 350 10.12 17.30 6.28
C ASN A 350 11.61 17.09 5.92
N MET A 351 11.96 15.96 5.31
CA MET A 351 13.32 15.72 4.84
C MET A 351 13.72 16.70 3.73
N ALA A 352 12.80 17.01 2.80
CA ALA A 352 13.02 18.00 1.74
C ALA A 352 13.22 19.41 2.32
N LYS A 353 12.39 19.83 3.28
CA LYS A 353 12.55 21.10 4.00
C LYS A 353 13.91 21.19 4.71
N ARG A 354 14.34 20.14 5.41
CA ARG A 354 15.66 20.08 6.06
C ARG A 354 16.81 20.18 5.05
N LYS A 355 16.72 19.48 3.92
CA LYS A 355 17.73 19.56 2.84
C LYS A 355 17.81 20.98 2.26
N SER A 356 16.67 21.63 2.04
CA SER A 356 16.60 23.02 1.59
C SER A 356 17.25 23.99 2.59
N ALA A 357 16.93 23.85 3.88
CA ALA A 357 17.53 24.67 4.94
C ALA A 357 19.06 24.47 5.04
N VAL A 358 19.54 23.23 4.90
CA VAL A 358 20.98 22.94 4.85
C VAL A 358 21.63 23.55 3.60
N ALA A 359 20.98 23.49 2.45
CA ALA A 359 21.47 24.11 1.21
C ALA A 359 21.55 25.65 1.34
N GLN A 360 20.52 26.30 1.90
CA GLN A 360 20.53 27.73 2.19
C GLN A 360 21.64 28.10 3.18
N LYS A 361 21.84 27.33 4.25
CA LYS A 361 22.91 27.57 5.22
C LYS A 361 24.30 27.39 4.62
N LYS A 362 24.49 26.40 3.73
CA LYS A 362 25.73 26.24 2.94
C LYS A 362 25.95 27.39 1.97
N SER A 363 24.89 27.90 1.32
CA SER A 363 24.96 29.07 0.44
C SER A 363 25.32 30.34 1.22
N ALA A 364 24.72 30.56 2.39
CA ALA A 364 25.05 31.71 3.24
C ALA A 364 26.49 31.67 3.76
N PHE A 365 26.99 30.48 4.14
CA PHE A 365 28.39 30.29 4.49
C PHE A 365 29.33 30.53 3.30
N ALA A 366 28.93 30.09 2.09
CA ALA A 366 29.66 30.30 0.85
C ALA A 366 29.79 31.79 0.45
N HIS A 367 28.75 32.59 0.66
CA HIS A 367 28.75 34.03 0.37
C HIS A 367 29.52 34.87 1.41
N GLY A 368 29.82 34.33 2.59
CA GLY A 368 30.58 35.01 3.64
C GLY A 368 32.10 34.80 3.60
N LEU A 369 32.61 34.01 2.65
CA LEU A 369 34.04 33.68 2.52
C LEU A 369 34.74 34.57 1.48
N SER A 370 35.88 35.14 1.86
CA SER A 370 36.72 35.91 0.94
C SER A 370 37.29 35.01 -0.19
N PRO A 371 37.64 35.58 -1.37
CA PRO A 371 38.17 34.81 -2.49
C PRO A 371 39.41 33.97 -2.15
N GLN A 372 40.26 34.44 -1.23
CA GLN A 372 41.47 33.74 -0.78
C GLN A 372 41.13 32.47 0.01
N ASN A 373 40.08 32.50 0.83
CA ASN A 373 39.65 31.33 1.62
C ASN A 373 39.06 30.23 0.72
N TRP A 374 38.42 30.59 -0.38
CA TRP A 374 37.92 29.62 -1.37
C TRP A 374 39.04 28.85 -2.07
N ILE A 375 40.15 29.52 -2.39
CA ILE A 375 41.33 28.90 -3.01
C ILE A 375 41.94 27.87 -2.06
N VAL A 376 42.10 28.23 -0.78
CA VAL A 376 42.65 27.32 0.24
C VAL A 376 41.74 26.08 0.43
N ILE A 377 40.42 26.27 0.50
CA ILE A 377 39.46 25.16 0.62
C ILE A 377 39.48 24.25 -0.60
N ALA A 378 39.60 24.80 -1.82
CA ALA A 378 39.68 24.04 -3.06
C ALA A 378 40.95 23.18 -3.13
N ILE A 379 42.10 23.74 -2.73
CA ILE A 379 43.39 23.02 -2.68
C ILE A 379 43.32 21.87 -1.68
N ILE A 380 42.83 22.12 -0.46
CA ILE A 380 42.68 21.08 0.58
C ILE A 380 41.70 19.99 0.12
N SER A 381 40.58 20.35 -0.51
CA SER A 381 39.59 19.39 -1.01
C SER A 381 40.13 18.52 -2.15
N ALA A 382 40.94 19.09 -3.05
CA ALA A 382 41.61 18.35 -4.13
C ALA A 382 42.64 17.36 -3.57
N PHE A 383 43.39 17.76 -2.54
CA PHE A 383 44.38 16.92 -1.87
C PHE A 383 43.72 15.74 -1.13
N ILE A 384 42.62 16.00 -0.40
CA ILE A 384 41.84 14.96 0.29
C ILE A 384 41.17 14.00 -0.70
N ALA A 385 40.65 14.50 -1.84
CA ALA A 385 40.02 13.67 -2.87
C ALA A 385 41.01 12.70 -3.56
N GLN A 386 42.31 13.01 -3.52
CA GLN A 386 43.38 12.16 -4.04
C GLN A 386 43.61 10.91 -3.15
N PHE A 387 43.24 10.97 -1.87
CA PHE A 387 43.45 9.90 -0.89
C PHE A 387 42.20 9.07 -0.53
N LEU A 388 41.02 9.38 -1.08
CA LEU A 388 39.77 8.65 -0.77
C LEU A 388 39.28 7.71 -1.91
N SER A 389 38.65 6.61 -1.51
CA SER A 389 38.09 5.56 -2.38
C SER A 389 37.15 6.09 -3.48
N ARG A 390 37.08 5.38 -4.63
CA ARG A 390 36.39 5.77 -5.88
C ARG A 390 34.93 6.26 -5.71
N ASN A 391 34.20 5.82 -4.69
CA ASN A 391 32.82 6.25 -4.45
C ASN A 391 32.69 7.68 -3.88
N ILE A 392 33.66 8.15 -3.09
CA ILE A 392 33.65 9.50 -2.51
C ILE A 392 34.02 10.55 -3.57
N ARG A 393 34.91 10.19 -4.50
CA ARG A 393 35.30 11.02 -5.66
C ARG A 393 34.11 11.42 -6.56
N ARG A 394 33.07 10.59 -6.68
CA ARG A 394 31.88 10.90 -7.50
C ARG A 394 30.99 11.99 -6.88
N ASN A 395 30.84 12.01 -5.55
CA ASN A 395 30.04 13.04 -4.87
C ASN A 395 30.75 14.40 -4.87
N ILE A 396 32.06 14.43 -4.61
CA ILE A 396 32.86 15.67 -4.63
C ILE A 396 32.90 16.29 -6.04
N ARG A 397 33.02 15.47 -7.11
CA ARG A 397 32.94 15.97 -8.50
C ARG A 397 31.60 16.62 -8.83
N ARG A 398 30.50 16.07 -8.29
CA ARG A 398 29.15 16.58 -8.52
C ARG A 398 28.92 17.92 -7.79
N ASP A 399 29.50 18.08 -6.61
CA ASP A 399 29.47 19.33 -5.84
C ASP A 399 30.39 20.41 -6.46
N LEU A 400 31.56 20.04 -7.00
CA LEU A 400 32.45 20.96 -7.74
C LEU A 400 31.85 21.47 -9.05
N LEU A 401 31.07 20.64 -9.76
CA LEU A 401 30.36 21.04 -10.99
C LEU A 401 29.24 22.05 -10.73
N LEU A 402 28.61 22.00 -9.55
CA LEU A 402 27.61 22.99 -9.12
C LEU A 402 28.26 24.32 -8.73
N LEU A 403 29.48 24.29 -8.16
CA LEU A 403 30.26 25.50 -7.85
C LEU A 403 30.80 26.22 -9.10
N ARG A 404 31.15 25.50 -10.17
CA ARG A 404 31.66 26.10 -11.42
C ARG A 404 30.61 26.92 -12.19
N ARG A 405 29.31 26.71 -11.94
CA ARG A 405 28.23 27.49 -12.57
C ARG A 405 28.05 28.91 -12.01
N ASN A 406 28.65 29.23 -10.87
CA ASN A 406 28.45 30.51 -10.16
C ASN A 406 29.71 31.38 -10.04
N LEU A 407 30.77 31.10 -10.79
CA LEU A 407 31.97 31.95 -10.85
C LEU A 407 31.95 32.79 -12.14
N PRO A 408 32.10 34.13 -12.07
CA PRO A 408 32.28 34.96 -13.25
C PRO A 408 33.68 34.69 -13.83
N LEU A 409 33.74 34.25 -15.09
CA LEU A 409 35.00 34.05 -15.81
C LEU A 409 35.66 35.42 -16.10
N PRO A 410 36.96 35.61 -15.83
CA PRO A 410 37.71 36.66 -16.49
C PRO A 410 38.14 36.16 -17.88
N MET A 411 37.76 36.90 -18.92
CA MET A 411 38.38 36.80 -20.24
C MET A 411 39.85 37.18 -20.13
N VAL A 412 40.75 36.23 -20.39
CA VAL A 412 42.10 36.54 -20.88
C VAL A 412 42.42 35.55 -21.99
N SER A 413 42.46 36.07 -23.22
CA SER A 413 43.03 35.40 -24.38
C SER A 413 44.55 35.37 -24.21
N LEU A 414 45.18 34.21 -24.35
CA LEU A 414 46.60 34.12 -24.63
C LEU A 414 46.83 33.05 -25.68
N ARG A 415 47.52 33.51 -26.72
CA ARG A 415 47.80 32.89 -28.01
C ARG A 415 48.70 31.66 -27.89
N GLU A 416 48.57 30.84 -28.93
CA GLU A 416 49.48 29.79 -29.37
C GLU A 416 50.95 30.24 -29.41
N THR A 417 51.81 29.42 -28.80
CA THR A 417 53.13 28.90 -29.25
C THR A 417 53.49 27.82 -28.22
N GLY A 418 54.01 26.63 -28.49
CA GLY A 418 54.80 26.14 -29.61
C GLY A 418 56.03 25.43 -29.01
N LEU A 419 55.86 24.15 -28.62
CA LEU A 419 56.81 23.02 -28.49
C LEU A 419 56.34 22.01 -27.43
#